data_AF-A0AAU9UTH1-F1
#
_entry.id   AF-A0AAU9UTH1-F1
#
_cell.length_a   1.000
_cell.length_b   1.000
_cell.length_c   1.000
_cell.angle_alpha   90.00
_cell.angle_beta   90.00
_cell.angle_gamma   90.00
#
_symmetry.space_group_name_H-M   'P 1'
#
loop_
_entity.id
_entity.type
_entity.pdbx_description
1 polymer ?
#
loop_
_entity_poly.entity_id
_entity_poly.type
_entity_poly.pdbx_seq_one_letter_code
_entity_poly.pdbx_strand_id
1 'polypeptide(L)'
;MTVYFELLENIEAAVQKKKWMISLCVLSVNRFIFFYTVKKEVPTPRKLQAVAKTELEFDCSLEHLRKIIKSLGFSFKKCQSMRTALIEKTHISAKREEYLDIIMKNRDLLVELQKDIIYIDESYIYESYKVKKCCQFINIEGVQQNVSKGKRYIIVHAGSEKGFVPNCLLIFSGKKKMEDYHSEINAHNFTK
;
A
#
# COMPACT_ATOMS: atom_id res chain seq x y z
N MET A 1 -46.83 49.26 1.97
CA MET A 1 -45.64 48.85 1.18
C MET A 1 -45.26 47.45 1.66
N THR A 2 -45.69 46.42 0.93
CA THR A 2 -45.56 45.02 1.34
C THR A 2 -44.19 44.51 0.88
N VAL A 3 -43.30 44.24 1.84
CA VAL A 3 -41.97 43.66 1.57
C VAL A 3 -42.15 42.17 1.42
N TYR A 4 -42.16 41.67 0.18
CA TYR A 4 -42.01 40.25 -0.09
C TYR A 4 -40.54 39.87 0.19
N PHE A 5 -40.32 39.14 1.28
CA PHE A 5 -39.01 38.54 1.56
C PHE A 5 -38.69 37.50 0.46
N GLU A 6 -37.47 37.56 -0.10
CA GLU A 6 -36.85 36.60 -1.03
C GLU A 6 -36.71 35.18 -0.42
N LEU A 7 -37.82 34.57 -0.01
CA LEU A 7 -37.84 33.25 0.62
C LEU A 7 -37.76 32.12 -0.42
N LEU A 8 -38.30 32.33 -1.63
CA LEU A 8 -38.37 31.30 -2.68
C LEU A 8 -36.99 30.95 -3.26
N GLU A 9 -36.17 31.95 -3.61
CA GLU A 9 -34.80 31.70 -4.11
C GLU A 9 -33.92 31.03 -3.05
N ASN A 10 -34.12 31.36 -1.78
CA ASN A 10 -33.36 30.79 -0.67
C ASN A 10 -33.72 29.32 -0.40
N ILE A 11 -34.99 28.93 -0.63
CA ILE A 11 -35.44 27.54 -0.51
C ILE A 11 -34.90 26.71 -1.67
N GLU A 12 -34.97 27.20 -2.91
CA GLU A 12 -34.39 26.50 -4.06
C GLU A 12 -32.87 26.36 -3.93
N ALA A 13 -32.17 27.41 -3.52
CA ALA A 13 -30.74 27.36 -3.22
C ALA A 13 -30.41 26.38 -2.08
N ALA A 14 -31.25 26.31 -1.03
CA ALA A 14 -31.06 25.37 0.08
C ALA A 14 -31.34 23.92 -0.31
N VAL A 15 -32.39 23.66 -1.10
CA VAL A 15 -32.73 22.34 -1.64
C VAL A 15 -31.63 21.87 -2.59
N GLN A 16 -31.17 22.76 -3.46
CA GLN A 16 -30.06 22.51 -4.36
C GLN A 16 -28.80 22.19 -3.54
N LYS A 17 -28.41 23.03 -2.56
CA LYS A 17 -27.26 22.78 -1.69
C LYS A 17 -27.35 21.45 -0.93
N LYS A 18 -28.54 21.03 -0.50
CA LYS A 18 -28.79 19.74 0.17
C LYS A 18 -28.66 18.56 -0.81
N LYS A 19 -29.15 18.72 -2.05
CA LYS A 19 -28.95 17.77 -3.16
C LYS A 19 -27.47 17.64 -3.54
N TRP A 20 -26.74 18.74 -3.63
CA TRP A 20 -25.29 18.76 -3.81
C TRP A 20 -24.59 18.04 -2.67
N MET A 21 -24.93 18.33 -1.41
CA MET A 21 -24.34 17.64 -0.26
C MET A 21 -24.57 16.12 -0.31
N ILE A 22 -25.79 15.65 -0.57
CA ILE A 22 -26.10 14.21 -0.63
C ILE A 22 -25.39 13.55 -1.81
N SER A 23 -25.40 14.20 -2.98
CA SER A 23 -24.68 13.74 -4.17
C SER A 23 -23.17 13.66 -3.91
N LEU A 24 -22.59 14.68 -3.27
CA LEU A 24 -21.18 14.70 -2.89
C LEU A 24 -20.86 13.63 -1.85
N CYS A 25 -21.73 13.34 -0.88
CA CYS A 25 -21.54 12.28 0.12
C CYS A 25 -21.46 10.90 -0.54
N VAL A 26 -22.44 10.56 -1.38
CA VAL A 26 -22.55 9.24 -2.01
C VAL A 26 -21.48 9.05 -3.07
N LEU A 27 -21.14 10.11 -3.83
CA LEU A 27 -20.10 10.05 -4.85
C LEU A 27 -18.70 10.14 -4.25
N SER A 28 -18.46 10.90 -3.18
CA SER A 28 -17.12 11.02 -2.57
C SER A 28 -16.62 9.69 -2.02
N VAL A 29 -17.42 8.94 -1.26
CA VAL A 29 -17.02 7.62 -0.73
C VAL A 29 -16.69 6.65 -1.88
N ASN A 30 -17.58 6.57 -2.87
CA ASN A 30 -17.35 5.74 -4.06
C ASN A 30 -16.15 6.21 -4.88
N ARG A 31 -15.87 7.51 -4.91
CA ARG A 31 -14.73 8.08 -5.65
C ARG A 31 -13.42 7.85 -4.92
N PHE A 32 -13.40 7.94 -3.58
CA PHE A 32 -12.26 7.52 -2.78
C PHE A 32 -11.93 6.06 -3.10
N ILE A 33 -12.92 5.17 -3.04
CA ILE A 33 -12.75 3.75 -3.41
C ILE A 33 -12.25 3.62 -4.84
N PHE A 34 -12.86 4.32 -5.82
CA PHE A 34 -12.44 4.31 -7.23
C PHE A 34 -10.97 4.73 -7.44
N PHE A 35 -10.48 5.74 -6.70
CA PHE A 35 -9.07 6.12 -6.76
C PHE A 35 -8.15 4.97 -6.33
N TYR A 36 -8.53 4.22 -5.29
CA TYR A 36 -7.77 3.07 -4.80
C TYR A 36 -7.93 1.82 -5.68
N THR A 37 -9.14 1.51 -6.14
CA THR A 37 -9.46 0.25 -6.82
C THR A 37 -9.18 0.32 -8.31
N VAL A 38 -9.60 1.41 -8.98
CA VAL A 38 -9.53 1.57 -10.43
C VAL A 38 -8.29 2.36 -10.84
N LYS A 39 -8.11 3.58 -10.31
CA LYS A 39 -6.97 4.42 -10.71
C LYS A 39 -5.63 3.94 -10.12
N LYS A 40 -5.66 3.14 -9.05
CA LYS A 40 -4.47 2.72 -8.28
C LYS A 40 -3.61 3.92 -7.84
N GLU A 41 -4.28 4.99 -7.40
CA GLU A 41 -3.63 6.24 -6.98
C GLU A 41 -4.15 6.73 -5.63
N VAL A 42 -3.29 7.44 -4.89
CA VAL A 42 -3.70 8.11 -3.65
C VAL A 42 -4.60 9.32 -3.99
N PRO A 43 -5.83 9.38 -3.44
CA PRO A 43 -6.74 10.51 -3.64
C PRO A 43 -6.25 11.72 -2.84
N THR A 44 -5.59 12.66 -3.51
CA THR A 44 -5.19 13.94 -2.89
C THR A 44 -6.32 14.97 -3.01
N PRO A 45 -6.39 15.97 -2.11
CA PRO A 45 -7.41 17.03 -2.20
C PRO A 45 -7.48 17.72 -3.58
N ARG A 46 -6.33 17.90 -4.25
CA ARG A 46 -6.27 18.48 -5.61
C ARG A 46 -6.87 17.56 -6.67
N LYS A 47 -6.58 16.26 -6.62
CA LYS A 47 -7.16 15.27 -7.55
C LYS A 47 -8.67 15.16 -7.35
N LEU A 48 -9.13 15.19 -6.10
CA LEU A 48 -10.55 15.18 -5.76
C LEU A 48 -11.25 16.45 -6.22
N GLN A 49 -10.63 17.62 -6.08
CA GLN A 49 -11.17 18.89 -6.57
C GLN A 49 -11.32 18.89 -8.10
N ALA A 50 -10.32 18.38 -8.82
CA ALA A 50 -10.38 18.26 -10.27
C ALA A 50 -11.57 17.38 -10.70
N VAL A 51 -11.73 16.21 -10.07
CA VAL A 51 -12.85 15.31 -10.33
C VAL A 51 -14.19 15.94 -9.96
N ALA A 52 -14.27 16.65 -8.82
CA ALA A 52 -15.47 17.34 -8.40
C ALA A 52 -15.89 18.42 -9.42
N LYS A 53 -14.91 19.14 -9.99
CA LYS A 53 -15.18 20.14 -11.01
C LYS A 53 -15.61 19.53 -12.35
N THR A 54 -14.94 18.47 -12.81
CA THR A 54 -15.19 17.90 -14.14
C THR A 54 -16.41 16.97 -14.20
N GLU A 55 -16.63 16.17 -13.15
CA GLU A 55 -17.66 15.12 -13.16
C GLU A 55 -18.90 15.50 -12.37
N LEU A 56 -18.77 16.37 -11.37
CA LEU A 56 -19.89 16.78 -10.53
C LEU A 56 -20.36 18.20 -10.83
N GLU A 57 -19.65 18.97 -11.66
CA GLU A 57 -19.86 20.41 -11.87
C GLU A 57 -19.78 21.21 -10.55
N PHE A 58 -19.11 20.64 -9.54
CA PHE A 58 -18.94 21.26 -8.23
C PHE A 58 -17.63 22.05 -8.19
N ASP A 59 -17.69 23.33 -8.52
CA ASP A 59 -16.54 24.22 -8.35
C ASP A 59 -16.50 24.72 -6.90
N CYS A 60 -15.49 24.27 -6.15
CA CYS A 60 -15.30 24.66 -4.76
C CYS A 60 -13.83 24.90 -4.45
N SER A 61 -13.57 25.71 -3.42
CA SER A 61 -12.21 25.88 -2.92
C SER A 61 -11.70 24.61 -2.22
N LEU A 62 -10.37 24.40 -2.25
CA LEU A 62 -9.73 23.28 -1.56
C LEU A 62 -10.08 23.22 -0.06
N GLU A 63 -10.21 24.37 0.60
CA GLU A 63 -10.59 24.41 2.02
C GLU A 63 -12.03 23.97 2.25
N HIS A 64 -12.94 24.34 1.35
CA HIS A 64 -14.33 23.90 1.43
C HIS A 64 -14.42 22.38 1.24
N LEU A 65 -13.70 21.84 0.25
CA LEU A 65 -13.61 20.40 0.02
C LEU A 65 -13.02 19.66 1.23
N ARG A 66 -11.97 20.18 1.87
CA ARG A 66 -11.41 19.58 3.08
C ARG A 66 -12.40 19.54 4.23
N LYS A 67 -13.17 20.61 4.43
CA LYS A 67 -14.21 20.65 5.48
C LYS A 67 -15.28 19.60 5.24
N ILE A 68 -15.72 19.43 3.98
CA ILE A 68 -16.69 18.40 3.61
C ILE A 68 -16.13 17.00 3.85
N ILE A 69 -14.91 16.72 3.37
CA ILE A 69 -14.26 15.41 3.59
C ILE A 69 -14.14 15.10 5.09
N LYS A 70 -13.82 16.10 5.92
CA LYS A 70 -13.76 15.95 7.37
C LYS A 70 -15.15 15.72 7.99
N SER A 71 -16.20 16.40 7.52
CA SER A 71 -17.57 16.17 8.01
C SER A 71 -18.10 14.79 7.64
N LEU A 72 -17.58 14.18 6.57
CA LEU A 72 -17.88 12.80 6.17
C LEU A 72 -17.15 11.74 7.02
N GLY A 73 -16.32 12.15 7.98
CA GLY A 73 -15.56 11.23 8.84
C GLY A 73 -14.21 10.80 8.28
N PHE A 74 -13.78 11.32 7.12
CA PHE A 74 -12.45 11.04 6.59
C PHE A 74 -11.40 11.96 7.21
N SER A 75 -10.25 11.39 7.57
CA SER A 75 -9.09 12.12 8.05
C SER A 75 -7.86 11.81 7.19
N PHE A 76 -7.20 12.85 6.67
CA PHE A 76 -5.91 12.67 6.01
C PHE A 76 -4.83 12.45 7.08
N LYS A 77 -4.28 11.23 7.13
CA LYS A 77 -3.13 10.91 7.97
C LYS A 77 -1.85 11.07 7.18
N LYS A 78 -0.84 11.72 7.77
CA LYS A 78 0.52 11.66 7.24
C LYS A 78 1.02 10.23 7.47
N CYS A 79 1.36 9.52 6.40
CA CYS A 79 2.04 8.25 6.52
C CYS A 79 3.45 8.51 7.06
N GLN A 80 3.75 8.00 8.26
CA GLN A 80 5.08 8.11 8.85
C GLN A 80 6.12 7.24 8.12
N SER A 81 5.65 6.20 7.41
CA SER A 81 6.48 5.34 6.56
C SER A 81 5.80 5.12 5.21
N MET A 82 6.57 5.07 4.13
CA MET A 82 6.05 4.66 2.82
C MET A 82 5.53 3.22 2.78
N ARG A 83 5.80 2.42 3.84
CA ARG A 83 5.33 1.04 3.97
C ARG A 83 3.89 0.89 4.45
N THR A 84 3.22 1.96 4.93
CA THR A 84 1.89 1.85 5.55
C THR A 84 0.71 2.08 4.60
N ALA A 85 0.95 2.62 3.40
CA ALA A 85 -0.09 2.89 2.41
C ALA A 85 0.34 2.35 1.04
N LEU A 86 0.38 1.02 0.92
CA LEU A 86 0.75 0.34 -0.31
C LEU A 86 -0.47 0.24 -1.23
N ILE A 87 -0.36 0.81 -2.42
CA ILE A 87 -1.33 0.62 -3.51
C ILE A 87 -0.64 -0.21 -4.59
N GLU A 88 -1.18 -1.41 -4.84
CA GLU A 88 -0.67 -2.28 -5.91
C GLU A 88 -0.88 -1.61 -7.28
N LYS A 89 0.20 -1.49 -8.05
CA LYS A 89 0.13 -0.97 -9.43
C LYS A 89 -0.50 -2.03 -10.34
N THR A 90 -1.21 -1.57 -11.38
CA THR A 90 -1.90 -2.45 -12.34
C THR A 90 -0.99 -3.52 -12.97
N HIS A 91 0.20 -3.14 -13.44
CA HIS A 91 1.17 -4.08 -14.02
C HIS A 91 1.72 -5.09 -13.00
N ILE A 92 1.78 -4.75 -11.70
CA ILE A 92 2.17 -5.71 -10.65
C ILE A 92 1.05 -6.71 -10.43
N SER A 93 -0.20 -6.25 -10.40
CA SER A 93 -1.37 -7.13 -10.33
C SER A 93 -1.43 -8.10 -11.51
N ALA A 94 -1.16 -7.63 -12.72
CA ALA A 94 -1.13 -8.49 -13.91
C ALA A 94 -0.03 -9.56 -13.82
N LYS A 95 1.19 -9.20 -13.38
CA LYS A 95 2.27 -10.17 -13.16
C LYS A 95 1.93 -11.20 -12.07
N ARG A 96 1.22 -10.77 -11.03
CA ARG A 96 0.76 -11.67 -9.96
C ARG A 96 -0.27 -12.66 -10.48
N GLU A 97 -1.19 -12.23 -11.34
CA GLU A 97 -2.15 -13.11 -12.01
C GLU A 97 -1.44 -14.14 -12.89
N GLU A 98 -0.50 -13.71 -13.73
CA GLU A 98 0.33 -14.61 -14.55
C GLU A 98 1.10 -15.63 -13.68
N TYR A 99 1.73 -15.17 -12.60
CA TYR A 99 2.40 -16.05 -11.65
C TYR A 99 1.45 -17.08 -11.03
N LEU A 100 0.27 -16.66 -10.57
CA LEU A 100 -0.71 -17.56 -9.97
C LEU A 100 -1.26 -18.57 -10.98
N ASP A 101 -1.51 -18.16 -12.21
CA ASP A 101 -1.94 -19.04 -13.30
C ASP A 101 -0.89 -20.13 -13.59
N ILE A 102 0.39 -19.77 -13.63
CA ILE A 102 1.49 -20.74 -13.78
C ILE A 102 1.51 -21.75 -12.62
N ILE A 103 1.35 -21.27 -11.38
CA ILE A 103 1.33 -22.13 -10.19
C ILE A 103 0.12 -23.07 -10.19
N MET A 104 -1.06 -22.56 -10.56
CA MET A 104 -2.29 -23.35 -10.67
C MET A 104 -2.15 -24.43 -11.74
N LYS A 105 -1.73 -24.06 -12.95
CA LYS A 105 -1.49 -25.01 -14.03
C LYS A 105 -0.52 -26.12 -13.63
N ASN A 106 0.55 -25.79 -12.90
CA ASN A 106 1.49 -26.79 -12.42
C ASN A 106 0.86 -27.75 -11.39
N ARG A 107 -0.06 -27.27 -10.55
CA ARG A 107 -0.78 -28.08 -9.55
C ARG A 107 -1.88 -28.94 -10.15
N ASP A 108 -2.43 -28.54 -11.30
CA ASP A 108 -3.46 -29.30 -12.02
C ASP A 108 -2.89 -30.43 -12.89
N LEU A 109 -1.57 -30.50 -13.06
CA LEU A 109 -0.90 -31.60 -13.77
C LEU A 109 -1.00 -32.92 -12.99
N LEU A 110 -0.84 -34.03 -13.71
CA LEU A 110 -0.60 -35.34 -13.09
C LEU A 110 0.64 -35.27 -12.21
N VAL A 111 0.63 -35.99 -11.09
CA VAL A 111 1.68 -35.96 -10.06
C VAL A 111 3.08 -36.21 -10.64
N GLU A 112 3.19 -37.07 -11.64
CA GLU A 112 4.44 -37.39 -12.35
C GLU A 112 5.00 -36.25 -13.23
N LEU A 113 4.15 -35.32 -13.67
CA LEU A 113 4.51 -34.15 -14.48
C LEU A 113 4.61 -32.86 -13.66
N GLN A 114 4.10 -32.88 -12.43
CA GLN A 114 4.12 -31.75 -11.52
C GLN A 114 5.55 -31.37 -11.15
N LYS A 115 5.90 -30.09 -11.31
CA LYS A 115 7.22 -29.57 -10.93
C LYS A 115 7.23 -29.15 -9.47
N ASP A 116 8.36 -29.40 -8.81
CA ASP A 116 8.60 -28.90 -7.47
C ASP A 116 8.68 -27.36 -7.46
N ILE A 117 7.94 -26.74 -6.54
CA ILE A 117 7.95 -25.29 -6.37
C ILE A 117 9.00 -24.94 -5.31
N ILE A 118 10.06 -24.26 -5.75
CA ILE A 118 11.14 -23.80 -4.88
C ILE A 118 11.00 -22.29 -4.65
N TYR A 119 10.92 -21.90 -3.38
CA TYR A 119 10.93 -20.51 -2.93
C TYR A 119 12.32 -20.12 -2.49
N ILE A 120 12.75 -18.92 -2.87
CA ILE A 120 14.02 -18.33 -2.45
C ILE A 120 13.69 -17.01 -1.76
N ASP A 121 14.30 -16.79 -0.61
CA ASP A 121 14.18 -15.52 0.10
C ASP A 121 15.51 -15.15 0.74
N GLU A 122 15.64 -13.85 1.05
CA GLU A 122 16.73 -13.37 1.88
C GLU A 122 16.24 -12.83 3.22
N SER A 123 17.11 -12.96 4.21
CA SER A 123 16.93 -12.30 5.50
C SER A 123 18.28 -11.80 6.01
N TYR A 124 18.24 -11.01 7.08
CA TYR A 124 19.46 -10.53 7.71
C TYR A 124 19.35 -10.54 9.23
N ILE A 125 20.49 -10.77 9.87
CA ILE A 125 20.64 -10.69 11.32
C ILE A 125 21.83 -9.79 11.64
N TYR A 126 21.67 -8.92 12.64
CA TYR A 126 22.79 -8.18 13.19
C TYR A 126 23.51 -9.02 14.24
N GLU A 127 24.83 -8.95 14.27
CA GLU A 127 25.66 -9.53 15.33
C GLU A 127 25.27 -9.02 16.72
N SER A 128 24.88 -7.75 16.80
CA SER A 128 24.44 -7.09 18.03
C SER A 128 22.96 -7.33 18.35
N TYR A 129 22.26 -8.17 17.59
CA TYR A 129 20.84 -8.42 17.78
C TYR A 129 20.59 -9.09 19.14
N LYS A 130 20.05 -8.32 20.08
CA LYS A 130 19.60 -8.84 21.38
C LYS A 130 18.12 -9.17 21.26
N VAL A 131 17.74 -10.39 21.63
CA VAL A 131 16.32 -10.82 21.65
C VAL A 131 15.58 -10.03 22.73
N LYS A 132 15.02 -8.88 22.34
CA LYS A 132 13.93 -8.22 23.06
C LYS A 132 12.73 -8.21 22.11
N LYS A 133 11.73 -9.05 22.42
CA LYS A 133 10.41 -9.17 21.78
C LYS A 133 10.39 -8.67 20.32
N CYS A 134 10.73 -9.56 19.39
CA CYS A 134 10.68 -9.28 17.96
C CYS A 134 9.24 -9.23 17.42
N CYS A 135 9.04 -8.19 16.61
CA CYS A 135 8.27 -8.17 15.38
C CYS A 135 6.76 -7.87 15.46
N GLN A 136 6.47 -6.58 15.26
CA GLN A 136 5.50 -6.04 14.32
C GLN A 136 4.09 -6.66 14.34
N PHE A 137 3.31 -6.30 15.36
CA PHE A 137 1.86 -6.18 15.20
C PHE A 137 1.53 -4.78 14.70
N ILE A 138 0.46 -4.66 13.90
CA ILE A 138 -0.07 -3.38 13.36
C ILE A 138 -0.26 -2.31 14.46
N ASN A 139 -0.48 -2.73 15.71
CA ASN A 139 -0.75 -1.85 16.84
C ASN A 139 0.40 -1.73 17.85
N ILE A 140 1.58 -2.30 17.58
CA ILE A 140 2.72 -2.19 18.47
C ILE A 140 3.79 -1.37 17.77
N GLU A 141 4.07 -0.18 18.30
CA GLU A 141 5.24 0.59 17.90
C GLU A 141 6.47 -0.31 18.08
N GLY A 142 7.06 -0.71 16.96
CA GLY A 142 8.28 -1.49 16.97
C GLY A 142 9.32 -0.72 17.77
N VAL A 143 10.05 -1.43 18.63
CA VAL A 143 11.14 -0.83 19.41
C VAL A 143 12.16 -0.27 18.42
N GLN A 144 12.11 1.05 18.18
CA GLN A 144 13.12 1.83 17.45
C GLN A 144 14.39 2.00 18.30
N GLN A 145 14.78 0.98 19.07
CA GLN A 145 16.10 1.05 19.68
C GLN A 145 17.11 0.98 18.55
N ASN A 146 18.06 1.90 18.62
CA ASN A 146 19.27 1.89 17.83
C ASN A 146 20.00 0.58 18.13
N VAL A 147 19.66 -0.50 17.40
CA VAL A 147 20.46 -1.72 17.37
C VAL A 147 21.86 -1.24 17.04
N SER A 148 22.80 -1.41 17.97
CA SER A 148 24.16 -0.91 17.78
C SER A 148 24.65 -1.47 16.44
N LYS A 149 25.12 -0.61 15.54
CA LYS A 149 25.46 -0.94 14.15
C LYS A 149 26.68 -1.89 14.12
N GLY A 150 26.45 -3.17 14.44
CA GLY A 150 27.41 -4.26 14.40
C GLY A 150 27.45 -4.92 13.01
N LYS A 151 28.24 -5.99 12.87
CA LYS A 151 28.32 -6.75 11.62
C LYS A 151 26.94 -7.30 11.26
N ARG A 152 26.52 -7.17 10.01
CA ARG A 152 25.27 -7.76 9.49
C ARG A 152 25.61 -9.05 8.77
N TYR A 153 24.87 -10.12 9.05
CA TYR A 153 24.92 -11.36 8.30
C TYR A 153 23.67 -11.43 7.42
N ILE A 154 23.88 -11.62 6.13
CA ILE A 154 22.81 -11.84 5.15
C ILE A 154 22.73 -13.35 4.92
N ILE A 155 21.52 -13.87 4.98
CA ILE A 155 21.19 -15.27 4.80
C ILE A 155 20.28 -15.36 3.59
N VAL A 156 20.67 -16.15 2.60
CA VAL A 156 19.83 -16.50 1.45
C VAL A 156 19.65 -18.00 1.48
N HIS A 157 18.41 -18.48 1.35
CA HIS A 157 18.13 -19.92 1.27
C HIS A 157 16.97 -20.20 0.32
N ALA A 158 17.06 -21.35 -0.35
CA ALA A 158 15.96 -21.94 -1.11
C ALA A 158 15.26 -23.08 -0.34
N GLY A 159 13.94 -23.18 -0.42
CA GLY A 159 13.16 -24.26 0.18
C GLY A 159 11.85 -24.55 -0.55
N SER A 160 11.28 -25.72 -0.28
CA SER A 160 9.97 -26.15 -0.78
C SER A 160 9.14 -26.77 0.35
N GLU A 161 7.97 -27.31 0.02
CA GLU A 161 7.16 -28.09 0.98
C GLU A 161 7.89 -29.31 1.56
N LYS A 162 8.92 -29.81 0.85
CA LYS A 162 9.74 -30.96 1.26
C LYS A 162 10.89 -30.56 2.17
N GLY A 163 11.06 -29.26 2.45
CA GLY A 163 12.13 -28.71 3.25
C GLY A 163 13.15 -27.90 2.44
N PHE A 164 14.31 -27.66 3.03
CA PHE A 164 15.37 -26.87 2.42
C PHE A 164 16.06 -27.60 1.28
N VAL A 165 16.35 -26.87 0.20
CA VAL A 165 17.11 -27.44 -0.92
C VAL A 165 18.58 -27.59 -0.50
N PRO A 166 19.16 -28.80 -0.59
CA PRO A 166 20.56 -29.02 -0.23
C PRO A 166 21.50 -28.12 -1.02
N ASN A 167 22.56 -27.63 -0.39
CA ASN A 167 23.59 -26.77 -0.98
C ASN A 167 23.08 -25.41 -1.52
N CYS A 168 21.89 -24.95 -1.11
CA CYS A 168 21.37 -23.62 -1.46
C CYS A 168 21.46 -22.60 -0.32
N LEU A 169 22.14 -22.93 0.78
CA LEU A 169 22.37 -21.99 1.88
C LEU A 169 23.58 -21.10 1.57
N LEU A 170 23.34 -19.80 1.47
CA LEU A 170 24.38 -18.79 1.34
C LEU A 170 24.32 -17.85 2.55
N ILE A 171 25.41 -17.81 3.32
CA ILE A 171 25.59 -16.86 4.42
C ILE A 171 26.84 -16.05 4.18
N PHE A 172 26.72 -14.73 4.20
CA PHE A 172 27.87 -13.84 4.12
C PHE A 172 27.67 -12.60 4.97
N SER A 173 28.77 -11.96 5.36
CA SER A 173 28.69 -10.72 6.10
C SER A 173 28.62 -9.51 5.18
N GLY A 174 27.66 -8.64 5.43
CA GLY A 174 27.54 -7.35 4.78
C GLY A 174 28.72 -6.43 5.09
N LYS A 175 29.14 -5.63 4.11
CA LYS A 175 30.26 -4.69 4.25
C LYS A 175 29.77 -3.28 4.60
N LYS A 176 28.55 -2.93 4.21
CA LYS A 176 27.95 -1.61 4.37
C LYS A 176 27.11 -1.55 5.63
N LYS A 177 27.35 -0.51 6.43
CA LYS A 177 26.63 -0.21 7.67
C LYS A 177 25.28 0.51 7.45
N MET A 178 24.88 0.75 6.20
CA MET A 178 23.67 1.48 5.86
C MET A 178 22.50 0.55 5.53
N GLU A 179 21.32 1.15 5.61
CA GLU A 179 20.05 0.56 6.05
C GLU A 179 19.44 -0.47 5.08
N ASP A 180 19.92 -0.51 3.84
CA ASP A 180 19.44 -1.40 2.79
C ASP A 180 20.50 -2.43 2.36
N TYR A 181 20.29 -3.68 2.78
CA TYR A 181 21.15 -4.82 2.47
C TYR A 181 20.92 -5.37 1.06
N HIS A 182 19.81 -5.03 0.38
CA HIS A 182 19.56 -5.53 -0.97
C HIS A 182 20.66 -5.09 -1.95
N SER A 183 21.31 -3.95 -1.67
CA SER A 183 22.48 -3.46 -2.44
C SER A 183 23.73 -4.35 -2.35
N GLU A 184 23.75 -5.33 -1.44
CA GLU A 184 24.86 -6.27 -1.25
C GLU A 184 24.62 -7.64 -1.89
N ILE A 185 23.38 -7.92 -2.30
CA ILE A 185 23.04 -9.06 -3.15
C ILE A 185 23.36 -8.68 -4.59
N ASN A 186 24.30 -9.39 -5.18
CA ASN A 186 24.69 -9.25 -6.58
C ASN A 186 24.89 -10.64 -7.18
N ALA A 187 24.97 -10.71 -8.51
CA ALA A 187 25.14 -11.98 -9.22
C ALA A 187 26.34 -12.78 -8.69
N HIS A 188 27.48 -12.13 -8.42
CA HIS A 188 28.68 -12.80 -7.93
C HIS A 188 28.51 -13.47 -6.57
N ASN A 189 27.74 -12.89 -5.65
CA ASN A 189 27.44 -13.52 -4.38
C ASN A 189 26.34 -14.58 -4.50
N PHE A 190 25.33 -14.35 -5.35
CA PHE A 190 24.19 -15.25 -5.52
C PHE A 190 24.53 -16.57 -6.25
N THR A 191 25.58 -16.58 -7.07
CA THR A 191 26.01 -17.77 -7.82
C THR A 191 27.15 -18.56 -7.15
N LYS A 192 27.46 -18.28 -5.88
CA LYS A 192 28.46 -19.06 -5.11
C LYS A 192 27.87 -20.37 -4.65
#